data_AF-A0A811VC35-F1
#
_entry.id   AF-A0A811VC35-F1
#
_cell.length_a   1.000
_cell.length_b   1.000
_cell.length_c   1.000
_cell.angle_alpha   90.00
_cell.angle_beta   90.00
_cell.angle_gamma   90.00
#
_symmetry.space_group_name_H-M   'P 1'
#
loop_
_entity.id
_entity.type
_entity.pdbx_description
1 polymer ?
#
loop_
_entity_poly.entity_id
_entity_poly.type
_entity_poly.pdbx_seq_one_letter_code
_entity_poly.pdbx_strand_id
1 'polypeptide(L)'
;MTQDILMKNDEPTTPTNDASRNQLNQYCATAKAASGTQLLDVVRQVLEAPAIYVFGELLALPNVQELKNGPNEKYFNTLNLFAYGTYKQYRQKPDDYLDLTPTMQKKLQHLTIVTLAIKNKCIPYEVLLEELEINNVRHLEDVIIEAIYAGATHNASNKKFNNSYQKSL
;
A
#
# COMPACT_ATOMS: atom_id res chain seq x y z
N MET A 1 40.78 -29.83 -22.49
CA MET A 1 40.61 -29.30 -21.12
C MET A 1 40.19 -27.85 -21.23
N THR A 2 38.91 -27.62 -21.50
CA THR A 2 38.29 -26.28 -21.51
C THR A 2 37.90 -25.95 -20.08
N GLN A 3 38.48 -24.88 -19.54
CA GLN A 3 38.15 -24.36 -18.23
C GLN A 3 36.82 -23.60 -18.32
N ASP A 4 35.76 -24.19 -17.78
CA ASP A 4 34.50 -23.49 -17.51
C ASP A 4 34.74 -22.38 -16.48
N ILE A 5 34.78 -21.13 -16.95
CA ILE A 5 34.67 -19.95 -16.10
C ILE A 5 33.19 -19.85 -15.71
N LEU A 6 32.87 -20.45 -14.55
CA LEU A 6 31.60 -20.24 -13.88
C LEU A 6 31.52 -18.78 -13.47
N MET A 7 30.95 -17.93 -14.32
CA MET A 7 30.41 -16.64 -13.91
C MET A 7 29.38 -16.91 -12.82
N LYS A 8 29.76 -16.67 -11.56
CA LYS A 8 28.80 -16.53 -10.48
C LYS A 8 27.84 -15.42 -10.90
N ASN A 9 26.57 -15.77 -11.00
CA ASN A 9 25.47 -14.83 -11.17
C ASN A 9 25.41 -13.94 -9.93
N ASP A 10 26.17 -12.85 -9.93
CA ASP A 10 25.80 -11.66 -9.17
C ASP A 10 24.68 -10.98 -9.96
N GLU A 11 23.47 -11.52 -9.85
CA GLU A 11 22.27 -10.72 -10.09
C GLU A 11 22.36 -9.47 -9.21
N PRO A 12 22.07 -8.26 -9.73
CA PRO A 12 21.89 -7.09 -8.89
C PRO A 12 20.65 -7.36 -8.01
N THR A 13 20.88 -7.84 -6.80
CA THR A 13 19.86 -7.95 -5.77
C THR A 13 19.38 -6.54 -5.48
N THR A 14 18.25 -6.16 -6.07
CA THR A 14 17.57 -4.90 -5.77
C THR A 14 17.30 -4.86 -4.26
N PRO A 15 17.97 -3.99 -3.47
CA PRO A 15 17.95 -4.05 -2.01
C PRO A 15 16.68 -3.45 -1.37
N THR A 16 15.67 -3.10 -2.17
CA THR A 16 14.52 -2.30 -1.72
C THR A 16 13.36 -3.12 -1.15
N ASN A 17 13.22 -4.41 -1.49
CA ASN A 17 11.98 -5.16 -1.24
C ASN A 17 11.96 -5.96 0.09
N ASP A 18 13.12 -6.36 0.61
CA ASP A 18 13.21 -6.95 1.96
C ASP A 18 13.05 -5.88 3.05
N ALA A 19 13.50 -4.65 2.79
CA ALA A 19 13.42 -3.56 3.76
C ALA A 19 11.98 -3.16 4.07
N SER A 20 11.13 -2.99 3.05
CA SER A 20 9.72 -2.61 3.24
C SER A 20 8.90 -3.68 3.94
N ARG A 21 9.15 -4.96 3.63
CA ARG A 21 8.55 -6.11 4.33
C ARG A 21 9.04 -6.22 5.77
N ASN A 22 10.33 -6.01 6.01
CA ASN A 22 10.89 -5.99 7.36
C ASN A 22 10.34 -4.83 8.18
N GLN A 23 10.17 -3.65 7.58
CA GLN A 23 9.50 -2.52 8.22
C GLN A 23 8.04 -2.84 8.55
N LEU A 24 7.27 -3.41 7.61
CA LEU A 24 5.89 -3.83 7.89
C LEU A 24 5.83 -4.84 9.03
N ASN A 25 6.69 -5.87 9.02
CA ASN A 25 6.79 -6.85 10.09
C ASN A 25 7.10 -6.20 11.44
N GLN A 26 8.02 -5.23 11.46
CA GLN A 26 8.35 -4.46 12.65
C GLN A 26 7.13 -3.68 13.16
N TYR A 27 6.43 -2.96 12.28
CA TYR A 27 5.21 -2.24 12.65
C TYR A 27 4.11 -3.17 13.16
N CYS A 28 3.92 -4.34 12.53
CA CYS A 28 2.99 -5.35 13.00
C CYS A 28 3.38 -5.89 14.39
N ALA A 29 4.67 -6.14 14.63
CA ALA A 29 5.15 -6.56 15.94
C ALA A 29 4.93 -5.49 17.00
N THR A 30 5.23 -4.23 16.69
CA THR A 30 4.97 -3.09 17.58
C THR A 30 3.48 -2.91 17.82
N ALA A 31 2.63 -2.98 16.80
CA ALA A 31 1.18 -2.86 16.94
C ALA A 31 0.57 -4.00 17.79
N LYS A 32 1.12 -5.21 17.71
CA LYS A 32 0.72 -6.34 18.57
C LYS A 32 1.05 -6.10 20.05
N ALA A 33 2.18 -5.47 20.34
CA ALA A 33 2.60 -5.16 21.71
C ALA A 33 2.04 -3.81 22.22
N ALA A 34 1.63 -2.93 21.30
CA ALA A 34 1.12 -1.59 21.61
C ALA A 34 -0.39 -1.62 21.93
N SER A 35 -0.81 -0.69 22.77
CA SER A 35 -2.20 -0.51 23.19
C SER A 35 -2.52 0.98 23.36
N GLY A 36 -3.79 1.34 23.20
CA GLY A 36 -4.24 2.73 23.36
C GLY A 36 -3.48 3.69 22.43
N THR A 37 -2.93 4.77 22.99
CA THR A 37 -2.23 5.82 22.23
C THR A 37 -1.04 5.32 21.41
N GLN A 38 -0.28 4.34 21.93
CA GLN A 38 0.88 3.80 21.20
C GLN A 38 0.47 3.13 19.88
N LEU A 39 -0.68 2.45 19.87
CA LEU A 39 -1.20 1.84 18.65
C LEU A 39 -1.60 2.91 17.62
N LEU A 40 -2.18 4.03 18.08
CA LEU A 40 -2.55 5.15 17.21
C LEU A 40 -1.31 5.78 16.53
N ASP A 41 -0.21 5.90 17.27
CA ASP A 41 1.05 6.39 16.73
C ASP A 41 1.64 5.42 15.70
N VAL A 42 1.59 4.11 15.97
CA VAL A 42 2.02 3.09 14.99
C VAL A 42 1.18 3.18 13.72
N VAL A 43 -0.14 3.30 13.84
CA VAL A 43 -1.04 3.46 12.69
C VAL A 43 -0.65 4.69 11.87
N ARG A 44 -0.42 5.84 12.51
CA ARG A 44 0.04 7.05 11.82
C ARG A 44 1.37 6.84 11.10
N GLN A 45 2.35 6.26 11.77
CA GLN A 45 3.67 6.00 11.18
C GLN A 45 3.58 5.07 9.95
N VAL A 46 2.75 4.03 10.02
CA VAL A 46 2.53 3.10 8.90
C VAL A 46 1.81 3.79 7.73
N LEU A 47 0.86 4.68 8.00
CA LEU A 47 0.18 5.47 6.98
C LEU A 47 1.15 6.42 6.27
N GLU A 48 2.08 7.05 6.99
CA GLU A 48 3.11 7.94 6.41
C GLU A 48 4.26 7.20 5.73
N ALA A 49 4.49 5.93 6.06
CA ALA A 49 5.61 5.17 5.54
C ALA A 49 5.51 5.01 4.00
N PRO A 50 6.42 5.61 3.21
CA PRO A 50 6.29 5.69 1.75
C PRO A 50 6.47 4.33 1.04
N ALA A 51 7.04 3.34 1.73
CA ALA A 51 7.30 2.01 1.19
C ALA A 51 6.21 0.98 1.54
N ILE A 52 5.22 1.33 2.36
CA ILE A 52 4.21 0.39 2.87
C ILE A 52 2.87 0.63 2.21
N TYR A 53 2.49 -0.19 1.24
CA TYR A 53 1.19 -0.09 0.57
C TYR A 53 0.21 -1.19 1.01
N VAL A 54 0.60 -2.03 1.97
CA VAL A 54 -0.20 -3.16 2.45
C VAL A 54 -0.57 -2.93 3.91
N PHE A 55 -1.86 -2.83 4.17
CA PHE A 55 -2.41 -2.58 5.50
C PHE A 55 -3.24 -3.74 6.04
N GLY A 56 -3.52 -4.76 5.21
CA GLY A 56 -4.35 -5.90 5.59
C GLY A 56 -3.79 -6.68 6.80
N GLU A 57 -2.47 -6.84 6.89
CA GLU A 57 -1.83 -7.51 8.03
C GLU A 57 -2.03 -6.73 9.34
N LEU A 58 -1.92 -5.40 9.29
CA LEU A 58 -2.12 -4.54 10.44
C LEU A 58 -3.62 -4.49 10.82
N LEU A 59 -4.51 -4.43 9.83
CA LEU A 59 -5.96 -4.47 10.04
C LEU A 59 -6.41 -5.80 10.66
N ALA A 60 -5.76 -6.91 10.34
CA ALA A 60 -6.07 -8.23 10.90
C ALA A 60 -5.68 -8.40 12.37
N LEU A 61 -4.95 -7.44 12.97
CA LEU A 61 -4.55 -7.50 14.37
C LEU A 61 -5.76 -7.25 15.28
N PRO A 62 -5.93 -8.04 16.37
CA PRO A 62 -7.04 -7.88 17.29
C PRO A 62 -7.05 -6.48 17.94
N ASN A 63 -5.88 -5.97 18.32
CA ASN A 63 -5.74 -4.62 18.91
C ASN A 63 -6.26 -3.52 17.96
N VAL A 64 -6.09 -3.69 16.64
CA VAL A 64 -6.60 -2.76 15.64
C VAL A 64 -8.10 -2.93 15.44
N GLN A 65 -8.60 -4.16 15.45
CA GLN A 65 -10.04 -4.44 15.38
C GLN A 65 -10.82 -3.86 16.57
N GLU A 66 -10.22 -3.83 17.76
CA GLU A 66 -10.81 -3.20 18.94
C GLU A 66 -11.06 -1.69 18.76
N LEU A 67 -10.26 -1.00 17.94
CA LEU A 67 -10.44 0.42 17.65
C LEU A 67 -11.76 0.71 16.92
N LYS A 68 -12.32 -0.26 16.20
CA LYS A 68 -13.55 -0.10 15.41
C LYS A 68 -14.75 0.35 16.24
N ASN A 69 -14.84 -0.10 17.49
CA ASN A 69 -15.97 0.20 18.38
C ASN A 69 -15.59 1.20 19.49
N GLY A 70 -14.42 1.83 19.37
CA GLY A 70 -13.86 2.71 20.39
C GLY A 70 -13.93 4.19 20.00
N PRO A 71 -13.49 5.09 20.89
CA PRO A 71 -13.37 6.53 20.59
C PRO A 71 -12.38 6.84 19.45
N ASN A 72 -11.58 5.86 19.04
CA ASN A 72 -10.58 5.97 17.99
C ASN A 72 -11.01 5.29 16.68
N GLU A 73 -12.33 5.12 16.46
CA GLU A 73 -12.88 4.48 15.24
C GLU A 73 -12.33 5.11 13.95
N LYS A 74 -12.04 6.41 13.95
CA LYS A 74 -11.48 7.13 12.80
C LYS A 74 -10.14 6.53 12.33
N TYR A 75 -9.31 6.04 13.26
CA TYR A 75 -8.04 5.39 12.93
C TYR A 75 -8.28 4.07 12.19
N PHE A 76 -9.23 3.27 12.69
CA PHE A 76 -9.62 2.02 12.06
C PHE A 76 -10.23 2.26 10.68
N ASN A 77 -11.17 3.20 10.57
CA ASN A 77 -11.82 3.55 9.32
C ASN A 77 -10.80 4.03 8.28
N THR A 78 -9.84 4.85 8.70
CA THR A 78 -8.75 5.31 7.83
C THR A 78 -7.87 4.15 7.38
N LEU A 79 -7.51 3.23 8.27
CA LEU A 79 -6.71 2.07 7.87
C LEU A 79 -7.47 1.16 6.90
N ASN A 80 -8.76 0.95 7.15
CA ASN A 80 -9.65 0.18 6.28
C ASN A 80 -9.83 0.83 4.91
N LEU A 81 -9.92 2.16 4.86
CA LEU A 81 -9.95 2.96 3.64
C LEU A 81 -8.66 2.79 2.83
N PHE A 82 -7.49 2.76 3.48
CA PHE A 82 -6.22 2.49 2.80
C PHE A 82 -6.09 1.02 2.35
N ALA A 83 -6.71 0.08 3.05
CA ALA A 83 -6.66 -1.34 2.69
C ALA A 83 -7.60 -1.69 1.52
N TYR A 84 -8.80 -1.10 1.46
CA TYR A 84 -9.87 -1.53 0.55
C TYR A 84 -10.67 -0.39 -0.10
N GLY A 85 -10.47 0.85 0.33
CA GLY A 85 -11.24 2.00 -0.12
C GLY A 85 -10.56 2.81 -1.23
N THR A 86 -11.12 3.99 -1.51
CA THR A 86 -10.62 4.92 -2.53
C THR A 86 -10.54 6.35 -2.02
N TYR A 87 -9.74 7.18 -2.69
CA TYR A 87 -9.62 8.60 -2.36
C TYR A 87 -10.96 9.34 -2.40
N LYS A 88 -11.83 9.01 -3.36
CA LYS A 88 -13.20 9.53 -3.42
C LYS A 88 -14.03 9.23 -2.16
N GLN A 89 -13.91 8.03 -1.60
CA GLN A 89 -14.62 7.65 -0.36
C GLN A 89 -14.19 8.52 0.83
N TYR A 90 -12.89 8.80 0.95
CA TYR A 90 -12.37 9.73 1.96
C TYR A 90 -13.02 11.11 1.84
N ARG A 91 -13.10 11.63 0.61
CA ARG A 91 -13.63 12.97 0.32
C ARG A 91 -15.14 13.08 0.52
N GLN A 92 -15.87 12.00 0.32
CA GLN A 92 -17.32 11.95 0.55
C GLN A 92 -17.69 11.96 2.03
N LYS A 93 -16.84 11.40 2.91
CA LYS A 93 -17.11 11.28 4.35
C LYS A 93 -15.88 11.65 5.19
N PRO A 94 -15.35 12.88 5.08
CA PRO A 94 -14.13 13.27 5.80
C PRO A 94 -14.30 13.17 7.32
N ASP A 95 -15.52 13.36 7.84
CA ASP A 95 -15.82 13.28 9.26
C ASP A 95 -15.57 11.89 9.87
N ASP A 96 -15.66 10.82 9.07
CA ASP A 96 -15.48 9.43 9.50
C ASP A 96 -14.00 9.01 9.55
N TYR A 97 -13.10 9.85 9.03
CA TYR A 97 -11.67 9.55 8.86
C TYR A 97 -10.78 10.55 9.63
N LEU A 98 -9.50 10.24 9.70
CA LEU A 98 -8.49 11.19 10.19
C LEU A 98 -8.10 12.18 9.11
N ASP A 99 -7.71 13.38 9.53
CA ASP A 99 -7.10 14.37 8.64
C ASP A 99 -5.80 13.80 8.05
N LEU A 100 -5.84 13.49 6.75
CA LEU A 100 -4.71 12.94 6.03
C LEU A 100 -3.70 14.03 5.70
N THR A 101 -2.43 13.79 6.01
CA THR A 101 -1.33 14.65 5.56
C THR A 101 -1.17 14.56 4.04
N PRO A 102 -0.53 15.54 3.37
CA PRO A 102 -0.33 15.50 1.91
C PRO A 102 0.33 14.20 1.42
N THR A 103 1.26 13.65 2.21
CA THR A 103 1.92 12.36 1.95
C THR A 103 0.94 11.20 2.00
N MET A 104 0.08 11.15 3.02
CA MET A 104 -0.97 10.12 3.14
C MET A 104 -1.99 10.22 2.00
N GLN A 105 -2.38 11.43 1.62
CA GLN A 105 -3.33 11.65 0.52
C GLN A 105 -2.77 11.13 -0.81
N LYS A 106 -1.52 11.48 -1.15
CA LYS A 106 -0.83 10.95 -2.34
C LYS A 106 -0.80 9.42 -2.35
N LYS A 107 -0.52 8.82 -1.21
CA LYS A 107 -0.48 7.36 -1.06
C LYS A 107 -1.85 6.72 -1.28
N LEU A 108 -2.92 7.32 -0.75
CA LEU A 108 -4.29 6.87 -1.00
C LEU A 108 -4.69 7.01 -2.48
N GLN A 109 -4.24 8.08 -3.14
CA GLN A 109 -4.39 8.25 -4.59
C GLN A 109 -3.67 7.13 -5.36
N HIS A 110 -2.42 6.81 -5.02
CA HIS A 110 -1.68 5.70 -5.64
C HIS A 110 -2.41 4.36 -5.45
N LEU A 111 -2.89 4.06 -4.24
CA LEU A 111 -3.65 2.84 -3.94
C LEU A 111 -4.96 2.77 -4.75
N THR A 112 -5.62 3.91 -4.94
CA THR A 112 -6.83 4.02 -5.76
C THR A 112 -6.53 3.67 -7.22
N ILE A 113 -5.44 4.22 -7.78
CA ILE A 113 -4.99 3.92 -9.15
C ILE A 113 -4.69 2.43 -9.29
N VAL A 114 -3.92 1.85 -8.37
CA VAL A 114 -3.57 0.41 -8.38
C VAL A 114 -4.83 -0.45 -8.31
N THR A 115 -5.76 -0.12 -7.42
CA THR A 115 -7.03 -0.84 -7.28
C THR A 115 -7.87 -0.78 -8.56
N LEU A 116 -7.96 0.40 -9.19
CA LEU A 116 -8.66 0.55 -10.46
C LEU A 116 -7.95 -0.23 -11.59
N ALA A 117 -6.62 -0.29 -11.58
CA ALA A 117 -5.82 -0.98 -12.59
C ALA A 117 -5.93 -2.50 -12.48
N ILE A 118 -6.12 -3.02 -11.26
CA ILE A 118 -6.42 -4.44 -11.03
C ILE A 118 -7.81 -4.79 -11.56
N LYS A 119 -8.81 -3.93 -11.33
CA LYS A 119 -10.19 -4.16 -11.75
C LYS A 119 -10.40 -3.99 -13.25
N ASN A 120 -9.74 -2.99 -13.85
CA ASN A 120 -9.93 -2.61 -15.24
C ASN A 120 -8.59 -2.65 -15.99
N LYS A 121 -8.52 -3.45 -17.06
CA LYS A 121 -7.32 -3.51 -17.92
C LYS A 121 -6.98 -2.19 -18.61
N CYS A 122 -7.97 -1.32 -18.79
CA CYS A 122 -7.82 0.01 -19.36
C CYS A 122 -8.74 0.95 -18.60
N ILE A 123 -8.17 2.02 -18.02
CA ILE A 123 -8.92 3.03 -17.27
C ILE A 123 -8.87 4.34 -18.06
N PRO A 124 -10.01 4.93 -18.43
CA PRO A 124 -10.05 6.25 -19.04
C PRO A 124 -9.51 7.32 -18.07
N TYR A 125 -8.84 8.34 -18.60
CA TYR A 125 -8.31 9.44 -17.78
C TYR A 125 -9.42 10.20 -17.04
N GLU A 126 -10.58 10.38 -17.66
CA GLU A 126 -11.74 11.02 -17.03
C GLU A 126 -12.14 10.34 -15.72
N VAL A 127 -12.13 9.01 -15.69
CA VAL A 127 -12.44 8.22 -14.49
C VAL A 127 -11.37 8.44 -13.42
N LEU A 128 -10.09 8.50 -13.79
CA LEU A 128 -9.01 8.77 -12.84
C LEU A 128 -9.06 10.20 -12.30
N LEU A 129 -9.33 11.19 -13.15
CA LEU A 129 -9.50 12.59 -12.74
C LEU A 129 -10.65 12.71 -11.72
N GLU A 130 -11.77 12.03 -11.95
CA GLU A 130 -12.92 12.04 -11.03
C GLU A 130 -12.64 11.28 -9.73
N GLU A 131 -12.09 10.07 -9.78
CA GLU A 131 -11.82 9.24 -8.59
C GLU A 131 -10.72 9.80 -7.68
N LEU A 132 -9.77 10.55 -8.25
CA LEU A 132 -8.65 11.15 -7.53
C LEU A 132 -8.90 12.64 -7.19
N GLU A 133 -10.02 13.21 -7.64
CA GLU A 133 -10.32 14.65 -7.63
C GLU A 133 -9.16 15.52 -8.17
N ILE A 134 -8.56 15.09 -9.27
CA ILE A 134 -7.48 15.81 -9.95
C ILE A 134 -8.07 16.53 -11.15
N ASN A 135 -7.87 17.84 -11.23
CA ASN A 135 -8.39 18.67 -12.34
C ASN A 135 -7.36 18.88 -13.46
N ASN A 136 -6.12 18.44 -13.26
CA ASN A 136 -4.99 18.69 -14.18
C ASN A 136 -4.40 17.38 -14.68
N VAL A 137 -4.43 17.17 -15.99
CA VAL A 137 -3.90 15.96 -16.64
C VAL A 137 -2.41 15.77 -16.39
N ARG A 138 -1.59 16.84 -16.37
CA ARG A 138 -0.15 16.74 -16.09
C ARG A 138 0.11 16.22 -14.69
N HIS A 139 -0.65 16.74 -13.72
CA HIS A 139 -0.56 16.27 -12.34
C HIS A 139 -1.01 14.81 -12.24
N LEU A 140 -2.07 14.42 -12.96
CA LEU A 140 -2.50 13.03 -13.02
C LEU A 140 -1.40 12.12 -13.60
N GLU A 141 -0.75 12.52 -14.69
CA GLU A 141 0.37 11.77 -15.30
C GLU A 141 1.51 11.57 -14.29
N ASP A 142 1.92 12.62 -13.57
CA ASP A 142 2.95 12.52 -12.54
C ASP A 142 2.56 11.52 -11.44
N VAL A 143 1.32 11.59 -10.94
CA VAL A 143 0.80 10.69 -9.91
C VAL A 143 0.72 9.24 -10.41
N ILE A 144 0.33 9.03 -11.67
CA ILE A 144 0.33 7.69 -12.29
C ILE A 144 1.75 7.15 -12.40
N ILE A 145 2.71 7.96 -12.84
CA ILE A 145 4.11 7.58 -12.94
C ILE A 145 4.64 7.19 -11.55
N GLU A 146 4.43 8.04 -10.54
CA GLU A 146 4.76 7.74 -9.14
C GLU A 146 4.12 6.42 -8.67
N ALA A 147 2.82 6.22 -8.94
CA ALA A 147 2.10 5.02 -8.57
C ALA A 147 2.62 3.76 -9.29
N ILE A 148 3.05 3.87 -10.54
CA ILE A 148 3.67 2.76 -11.28
C ILE A 148 5.03 2.43 -10.68
N TYR A 149 5.86 3.41 -10.33
CA TYR A 149 7.14 3.16 -9.67
C TYR A 149 6.97 2.55 -8.28
N ALA A 150 6.04 3.07 -7.49
CA ALA A 150 5.67 2.51 -6.19
C ALA A 150 5.08 1.09 -6.34
N GLY A 151 4.17 0.89 -7.29
CA GLY A 151 3.53 -0.39 -7.58
C GLY A 151 4.46 -1.41 -8.24
N ALA A 152 5.47 -1.01 -9.00
CA ALA A 152 6.47 -1.91 -9.60
C ALA A 152 7.33 -2.57 -8.53
N THR A 153 7.66 -1.84 -7.46
CA THR A 153 8.31 -2.44 -6.29
C THR A 153 7.40 -3.47 -5.59
N HIS A 154 6.08 -3.27 -5.63
CA HIS A 154 5.09 -4.19 -5.08
C HIS A 154 4.80 -5.43 -5.96
N ASN A 155 4.61 -5.25 -7.28
CA ASN A 155 4.23 -6.35 -8.20
C ASN A 155 5.38 -7.36 -8.45
N ALA A 156 6.64 -6.94 -8.30
CA ALA A 156 7.77 -7.86 -8.30
C ALA A 156 7.62 -8.98 -7.23
N SER A 157 6.86 -8.74 -6.16
CA SER A 157 6.54 -9.73 -5.12
C SER A 157 5.40 -10.68 -5.49
N ASN A 158 4.50 -10.32 -6.42
CA ASN A 158 3.35 -11.18 -6.77
C ASN A 158 3.71 -12.24 -7.83
N LYS A 159 4.89 -12.15 -8.45
CA LYS A 159 5.41 -13.20 -9.34
C LYS A 159 5.75 -14.53 -8.63
N LYS A 160 5.80 -14.56 -7.29
CA LYS A 160 5.99 -15.81 -6.53
C LYS A 160 4.69 -16.46 -6.05
N PHE A 161 3.53 -15.79 -6.12
CA PHE A 161 2.25 -16.41 -5.76
C PHE A 161 1.59 -17.16 -6.93
N ASN A 162 2.05 -16.95 -8.17
CA ASN A 162 1.44 -17.56 -9.36
C ASN A 162 2.24 -18.73 -9.97
N ASN A 163 3.37 -19.16 -9.38
CA ASN A 163 4.18 -20.25 -9.94
C ASN A 163 3.98 -21.62 -9.25
N SER A 164 3.01 -21.73 -8.33
CA SER A 164 2.65 -23.00 -7.69
C SER A 164 1.53 -23.76 -8.40
N TYR A 165 0.83 -23.13 -9.36
CA TYR A 165 -0.30 -23.72 -10.09
C TYR A 165 0.03 -24.19 -11.53
N GLN A 166 1.32 -24.32 -11.88
CA GLN A 166 1.76 -24.78 -13.20
C GLN A 166 2.71 -25.99 -13.16
N LYS A 167 2.73 -26.77 -12.06
CA LYS A 167 3.57 -27.99 -11.97
C LYS A 167 2.82 -29.27 -11.58
N SER A 168 1.55 -29.37 -11.95
CA SER A 168 0.82 -30.65 -11.96
C SER A 168 -0.21 -30.64 -13.08
N LEU A 169 0.30 -30.77 -14.31
CA LEU A 169 -0.33 -31.45 -15.44
C LEU A 169 0.78 -31.84 -16.41
#